data_AF-A0A2X3JFJ4-F1
#
_entry.id   AF-A0A2X3JFJ4-F1
#
_cell.length_a   1.000
_cell.length_b   1.000
_cell.length_c   1.000
_cell.angle_alpha   90.00
_cell.angle_beta   90.00
_cell.angle_gamma   90.00
#
_symmetry.space_group_name_H-M   'P 1'
#
loop_
_entity.id
_entity.type
_entity.pdbx_description
1 polymer ?
#
loop_
_entity_poly.entity_id
_entity_poly.type
_entity_poly.pdbx_seq_one_letter_code
_entity_poly.pdbx_strand_id
1 'polypeptide(L)'
;MPKGANVTSDKGIIDFLNQYEEAVKVDPRSPQEMIDEAVQTAKQSDVVVAVVGEAQGMAHEASSRTDITIPQSQRDLIAALKATGKPLVLVLMNGRPPGAGERRSAG
;
A
#
# COMPACT_ATOMS: atom_id res chain seq x y z
N MET A 1 6.51 2.83 -14.57
CA MET A 1 7.25 3.59 -13.55
C MET A 1 7.69 2.62 -12.46
N PRO A 2 8.90 2.77 -11.90
CA PRO A 2 9.37 1.94 -10.80
C PRO A 2 8.49 2.14 -9.56
N LYS A 3 8.23 1.06 -8.81
CA LYS A 3 7.48 1.14 -7.56
C LYS A 3 8.37 1.77 -6.47
N GLY A 4 7.79 2.64 -5.63
CA GLY A 4 8.47 3.19 -4.46
C GLY A 4 8.43 2.28 -3.22
N ALA A 5 7.54 1.29 -3.22
CA ALA A 5 7.46 0.24 -2.20
C ALA A 5 6.76 -1.01 -2.75
N ASN A 6 7.07 -2.16 -2.17
CA ASN A 6 6.24 -3.35 -2.32
C ASN A 6 4.92 -3.17 -1.57
N VAL A 7 3.84 -3.76 -2.10
CA VAL A 7 2.51 -3.65 -1.50
C VAL A 7 2.49 -4.21 -0.07
N THR A 8 3.18 -5.31 0.18
CA THR A 8 3.45 -5.83 1.51
C THR A 8 4.81 -6.53 1.51
N SER A 9 5.41 -6.67 2.69
CA SER A 9 6.61 -7.50 2.91
C SER A 9 6.26 -8.83 3.59
N ASP A 10 4.98 -9.07 3.90
CA ASP A 10 4.51 -10.30 4.53
C ASP A 10 4.50 -11.44 3.50
N LYS A 11 5.42 -12.39 3.68
CA LYS A 11 5.57 -13.56 2.80
C LYS A 11 4.31 -14.43 2.76
N GLY A 12 3.60 -14.58 3.87
CA GLY A 12 2.38 -15.38 3.92
C GLY A 12 1.27 -14.77 3.06
N ILE A 13 1.13 -13.44 3.11
CA ILE A 13 0.21 -12.72 2.23
C ILE A 13 0.64 -12.85 0.77
N ILE A 14 1.92 -12.67 0.47
CA ILE A 14 2.43 -12.78 -0.92
C ILE A 14 2.18 -14.16 -1.49
N ASP A 15 2.52 -15.22 -0.74
CA ASP A 15 2.36 -16.60 -1.16
C ASP A 15 0.86 -16.94 -1.38
N PHE A 16 -0.04 -16.42 -0.51
CA PHE A 16 -1.49 -16.56 -0.68
C PHE A 16 -2.02 -15.87 -1.94
N LEU A 17 -1.65 -14.60 -2.16
CA LEU A 17 -2.10 -13.83 -3.32
C LEU A 17 -1.61 -14.43 -4.64
N ASN A 18 -0.45 -15.08 -4.60
CA ASN A 18 0.17 -15.70 -5.77
C ASN A 18 -0.17 -17.19 -5.94
N GLN A 19 -1.08 -17.73 -5.13
CA GLN A 19 -1.38 -19.18 -5.11
C GLN A 19 -1.95 -19.69 -6.44
N TYR A 20 -2.80 -18.90 -7.10
CA TYR A 20 -3.50 -19.30 -8.33
C TYR A 20 -3.03 -18.53 -9.57
N GLU A 21 -2.62 -17.27 -9.41
CA GLU A 21 -2.07 -16.40 -10.45
C GLU A 21 -1.09 -15.41 -9.82
N GLU A 22 -0.11 -14.87 -10.56
CA GLU A 22 0.86 -13.91 -10.03
C GLU A 22 0.22 -12.51 -9.83
N ALA A 23 -0.63 -12.38 -8.82
CA ALA A 23 -1.36 -11.16 -8.51
C ALA A 23 -0.45 -10.04 -7.95
N VAL A 24 0.64 -10.41 -7.26
CA VAL A 24 1.59 -9.46 -6.68
C VAL A 24 3.03 -9.85 -7.00
N LYS A 25 3.70 -8.99 -7.78
CA LYS A 25 5.14 -9.07 -8.01
C LYS A 25 5.93 -8.25 -7.00
N VAL A 26 6.80 -8.93 -6.26
CA VAL A 26 7.79 -8.35 -5.35
C VAL A 26 8.95 -7.79 -6.16
N ASP A 27 9.29 -6.53 -5.92
CA ASP A 27 10.47 -5.89 -6.49
C ASP A 27 11.73 -6.45 -5.81
N PRO A 28 12.78 -6.82 -6.57
CA PRO A 28 14.01 -7.38 -6.01
C PRO A 28 14.91 -6.35 -5.31
N ARG A 29 14.69 -5.05 -5.52
CA ARG A 29 15.43 -3.98 -4.84
C ARG A 29 15.10 -3.98 -3.35
N SER A 30 16.04 -3.54 -2.54
CA SER A 30 15.78 -3.35 -1.11
C SER A 30 14.73 -2.24 -0.89
N PRO A 31 13.97 -2.28 0.23
CA PRO A 31 13.01 -1.23 0.54
C PRO A 31 13.62 0.17 0.53
N GLN A 32 14.86 0.33 1.01
CA GLN A 32 15.54 1.61 1.04
C GLN A 32 15.86 2.13 -0.37
N GLU A 33 16.38 1.26 -1.25
CA GLU A 33 16.67 1.65 -2.65
C GLU A 33 15.41 2.12 -3.37
N MET A 34 14.28 1.44 -3.18
CA MET A 34 13.00 1.83 -3.77
C MET A 34 12.51 3.20 -3.25
N ILE A 35 12.63 3.42 -1.94
CA ILE A 35 12.26 4.69 -1.30
C ILE A 35 13.15 5.83 -1.78
N ASP A 36 14.46 5.62 -1.83
CA ASP A 36 15.42 6.63 -2.26
C ASP A 36 15.14 7.08 -3.69
N GLU A 37 14.88 6.14 -4.61
CA GLU A 37 14.53 6.45 -6.00
C GLU A 37 13.22 7.24 -6.10
N ALA A 38 12.20 6.86 -5.32
CA ALA A 38 10.94 7.59 -5.25
C ALA A 38 11.12 9.01 -4.71
N VAL A 39 11.95 9.19 -3.67
CA VAL A 39 12.29 10.50 -3.09
C VAL A 39 13.04 11.38 -4.08
N GLN A 40 14.00 10.83 -4.84
CA GLN A 40 14.72 11.59 -5.86
C GLN A 40 13.79 12.07 -6.96
N THR A 41 12.83 11.24 -7.37
CA THR A 41 11.80 11.60 -8.36
C THR A 41 10.86 12.68 -7.80
N ALA A 42 10.41 12.53 -6.55
CA ALA A 42 9.53 13.48 -5.87
C ALA A 42 10.15 14.88 -5.76
N LYS A 43 11.45 14.97 -5.45
CA LYS A 43 12.18 16.25 -5.36
C LYS A 43 12.12 17.06 -6.66
N GLN A 44 12.03 16.39 -7.81
CA GLN A 44 11.96 16.99 -9.13
C GLN A 44 10.52 17.31 -9.60
N SER A 45 9.51 16.96 -8.80
CA SER A 45 8.10 17.14 -9.14
C SER A 45 7.50 18.35 -8.42
N ASP A 46 6.44 18.94 -8.99
CA ASP A 46 5.66 20.00 -8.31
C ASP A 46 4.66 19.42 -7.30
N VAL A 47 4.12 18.23 -7.60
CA VAL A 47 3.15 17.49 -6.78
C VAL A 47 3.47 16.01 -6.83
N VAL A 48 3.30 15.30 -5.72
CA VAL A 48 3.44 13.85 -5.62
C VAL A 48 2.06 13.23 -5.43
N VAL A 49 1.71 12.27 -6.29
CA VAL A 49 0.52 11.43 -6.11
C VAL A 49 0.99 10.03 -5.75
N ALA A 50 0.76 9.60 -4.51
CA ALA A 50 1.10 8.26 -4.05
C ALA A 50 -0.16 7.38 -4.01
N VAL A 51 -0.18 6.35 -4.85
CA VAL A 51 -1.24 5.34 -4.89
C VAL A 51 -0.84 4.19 -3.97
N VAL A 52 -1.62 3.98 -2.92
CA VAL A 52 -1.31 3.06 -1.81
C VAL A 52 -2.56 2.31 -1.38
N GLY A 53 -2.38 1.17 -0.71
CA GLY A 53 -3.47 0.34 -0.20
C GLY A 53 -3.27 -1.14 -0.51
N GLU A 54 -4.34 -1.81 -0.87
CA GLU A 54 -4.43 -3.25 -1.04
C GLU A 54 -4.33 -3.67 -2.52
N ALA A 55 -3.75 -4.84 -2.76
CA ALA A 55 -3.86 -5.53 -4.03
C ALA A 55 -5.14 -6.37 -4.06
N GLN A 56 -5.56 -6.76 -5.26
CA GLN A 56 -6.66 -7.69 -5.45
C GLN A 56 -6.38 -8.99 -4.68
N GLY A 57 -7.38 -9.50 -3.95
CA GLY A 57 -7.24 -10.69 -3.09
C GLY A 57 -6.84 -10.39 -1.64
N MET A 58 -6.22 -9.24 -1.32
CA MET A 58 -5.81 -8.92 0.06
C MET A 58 -7.01 -8.71 0.99
N ALA A 59 -8.11 -8.19 0.44
CA ALA A 59 -9.36 -8.02 1.18
C ALA A 59 -9.95 -9.35 1.68
N HIS A 60 -9.67 -10.49 1.04
CA HIS A 60 -10.17 -11.80 1.49
C HIS A 60 -9.43 -12.26 2.76
N GLU A 61 -8.11 -12.07 2.82
CA GLU A 61 -7.28 -12.31 4.01
C GLU A 61 -7.54 -11.28 5.12
N ALA A 62 -7.76 -10.01 4.75
CA ALA A 62 -8.15 -8.96 5.68
C ALA A 62 -9.55 -9.18 6.26
N SER A 63 -10.40 -10.04 5.68
CA SER A 63 -11.67 -10.46 6.31
C SER A 63 -11.47 -11.14 7.68
N SER A 64 -10.29 -11.72 7.93
CA SER A 64 -9.91 -12.30 9.22
C SER A 64 -9.20 -11.28 10.14
N ARG A 65 -8.83 -10.10 9.63
CA ARG A 65 -8.16 -9.02 10.35
C ARG A 65 -9.03 -7.76 10.32
N THR A 66 -9.68 -7.44 11.43
CA THR A 66 -10.49 -6.22 11.62
C THR A 66 -9.74 -4.88 11.45
N ASP A 67 -8.47 -4.89 11.04
CA ASP A 67 -7.61 -3.72 10.98
C ASP A 67 -7.12 -3.45 9.55
N ILE A 68 -7.80 -2.53 8.86
CA ILE A 68 -7.47 -2.07 7.50
C ILE A 68 -6.34 -1.03 7.59
N THR A 69 -5.15 -1.46 8.00
CA THR A 69 -3.97 -0.57 8.04
C THR A 69 -3.18 -0.67 6.74
N ILE A 70 -2.78 0.48 6.20
CA ILE A 70 -1.83 0.56 5.08
C ILE A 70 -0.56 -0.21 5.47
N PRO A 71 -0.07 -1.19 4.70
CA PRO A 71 1.11 -1.99 5.04
C PRO A 71 2.34 -1.14 5.39
N GLN A 72 3.20 -1.61 6.31
CA GLN A 72 4.35 -0.84 6.81
C GLN A 72 5.28 -0.36 5.68
N SER A 73 5.54 -1.21 4.68
CA SER A 73 6.35 -0.85 3.51
C SER A 73 5.85 0.41 2.80
N GLN A 74 4.53 0.57 2.72
CA GLN A 74 3.91 1.74 2.11
C GLN A 74 3.87 2.94 3.07
N ARG A 75 3.73 2.71 4.39
CA ARG A 75 3.84 3.77 5.40
C ARG A 75 5.23 4.42 5.41
N ASP A 76 6.28 3.62 5.26
CA ASP A 76 7.67 4.10 5.20
C ASP A 76 7.89 4.97 3.97
N LEU A 77 7.37 4.55 2.81
CA LEU A 77 7.38 5.37 1.59
C LEU A 77 6.62 6.70 1.80
N ILE A 78 5.41 6.66 2.36
CA ILE A 78 4.61 7.88 2.61
C ILE A 78 5.36 8.84 3.53
N ALA A 79 5.99 8.34 4.58
CA ALA A 79 6.78 9.14 5.51
C ALA A 79 7.97 9.82 4.80
N ALA A 80 8.71 9.07 3.98
CA ALA A 80 9.83 9.59 3.20
C ALA A 80 9.40 10.63 2.16
N LEU A 81 8.29 10.38 1.44
CA LEU A 81 7.72 11.33 0.48
C LEU A 81 7.24 12.61 1.17
N LYS A 82 6.58 12.49 2.33
CA LYS A 82 6.14 13.66 3.13
C LYS A 82 7.33 14.50 3.59
N ALA A 83 8.44 13.87 3.96
CA ALA A 83 9.67 14.56 4.38
C ALA A 83 10.31 15.41 3.27
N THR A 84 9.95 15.21 2.00
CA THR A 84 10.42 16.05 0.89
C THR A 84 9.85 17.47 0.89
N GLY A 85 8.76 17.72 1.64
CA GLY A 85 8.06 19.00 1.67
C GLY A 85 7.20 19.29 0.42
N LYS A 86 7.15 18.36 -0.54
CA LYS A 86 6.29 18.49 -1.73
C LYS A 86 4.81 18.28 -1.36
N PRO A 87 3.87 18.97 -2.01
CA PRO A 87 2.45 18.63 -1.92
C PRO A 87 2.23 17.14 -2.23
N LEU A 88 1.68 16.40 -1.26
CA LEU A 88 1.49 14.96 -1.34
C LEU A 88 -0.01 14.63 -1.30
N VAL A 89 -0.49 13.98 -2.37
CA VAL A 89 -1.86 13.45 -2.47
C VAL A 89 -1.79 11.93 -2.33
N LEU A 90 -2.56 11.38 -1.39
CA LEU A 90 -2.70 9.93 -1.24
C LEU A 90 -3.96 9.46 -1.94
N VAL A 91 -3.81 8.49 -2.85
CA VAL A 91 -4.93 7.77 -3.47
C VAL A 91 -4.99 6.39 -2.81
N LEU A 92 -6.07 6.13 -2.07
CA LEU A 92 -6.26 4.89 -1.34
C LEU A 92 -7.02 3.86 -2.20
N MET A 93 -6.41 2.71 -2.42
CA MET A 93 -7.00 1.55 -3.09
C MET A 93 -7.36 0.50 -2.04
N ASN A 94 -8.64 0.35 -1.69
CA ASN A 94 -9.10 -0.63 -0.70
C ASN A 94 -10.19 -1.52 -1.31
N GLY A 95 -10.21 -2.82 -0.97
CA GLY A 95 -11.22 -3.75 -1.49
C GLY A 95 -12.62 -3.55 -0.91
N ARG A 96 -12.76 -2.81 0.19
CA ARG A 96 -14.03 -2.39 0.82
C ARG A 96 -13.88 -0.98 1.41
N PRO A 97 -14.94 -0.15 1.45
CA PRO A 97 -14.88 1.16 2.09
C PRO A 97 -14.57 1.00 3.59
N PRO A 98 -13.68 1.83 4.16
CA PRO A 98 -13.43 1.82 5.60
C PRO A 98 -14.71 2.26 6.32
N GLY A 99 -15.37 1.31 7.00
CA GLY A 99 -16.48 1.58 7.93
C GLY A 99 -17.86 1.80 7.30
N ALA A 100 -18.50 0.71 6.86
CA ALA A 100 -19.97 0.59 6.90
C ALA A 100 -20.32 -0.65 7.71
N GLY A 101 -19.97 -0.62 9.00
CA GLY A 101 -20.50 -1.58 9.97
C GLY A 101 -21.99 -1.30 10.13
N GLU A 102 -22.83 -2.10 9.48
CA GLU A 102 -24.27 -2.06 9.62
C GLU A 102 -24.62 -2.41 11.08
N ARG A 103 -24.89 -1.38 11.89
CA ARG A 103 -25.55 -1.57 13.18
C ARG A 103 -26.98 -2.00 12.90
N ARG A 104 -27.21 -3.32 12.88
CA ARG A 104 -28.56 -3.86 13.13
C ARG A 104 -28.85 -3.67 14.62
N SER A 105 -29.52 -2.58 14.96
CA SER A 105 -30.35 -2.54 16.16
C SER A 105 -31.52 -3.48 15.95
N ALA A 106 -31.45 -4.67 16.54
CA ALA A 106 -32.64 -5.47 16.81
C ALA A 106 -33.42 -4.75 17.91
N GLY A 107 -34.68 -4.42 17.62
CA GLY A 107 -35.67 -4.01 18.61
C GLY A 107 -36.23 -5.20 19.37
#